data_AF-A0A538D989-F1
#
_entry.id   AF-A0A538D989-F1
#
_cell.length_a   1.000
_cell.length_b   1.000
_cell.length_c   1.000
_cell.angle_alpha   90.00
_cell.angle_beta   90.00
_cell.angle_gamma   90.00
#
_symmetry.space_group_name_H-M   'P 1'
#
loop_
_entity.id
_entity.type
_entity.pdbx_description
1 polymer ?
#
loop_
_entity_poly.entity_id
_entity_poly.type
_entity_poly.pdbx_seq_one_letter_code
_entity_poly.pdbx_strand_id
1 'polypeptide(L)'
;MPATLMYVLTNETTGVDRRYDSLNGALDAVNDNVGNSDIWVVQESTRGRPEVLRWVAEGRGHARTYHDMPTLDRRGARQSLRI
;
A
#
# COMPACT_ATOMS: atom_id res chain seq x y z
N MET A 1 -20.06 16.72 5.46
CA MET A 1 -19.85 15.29 5.15
C MET A 1 -18.63 14.83 5.95
N PRO A 2 -18.69 13.75 6.75
CA PRO A 2 -17.50 13.20 7.35
C PRO A 2 -16.50 12.81 6.24
N ALA A 3 -15.22 13.04 6.48
CA ALA A 3 -14.15 12.65 5.57
C ALA A 3 -14.17 11.12 5.41
N THR A 4 -14.51 10.63 4.22
CA THR A 4 -14.45 9.19 3.93
C THR A 4 -13.01 8.83 3.60
N LEU A 5 -12.42 7.92 4.37
CA LEU A 5 -11.10 7.36 4.07
C LEU A 5 -11.21 6.38 2.90
N MET A 6 -10.18 6.35 2.07
CA MET A 6 -9.99 5.38 0.99
C MET A 6 -8.54 4.92 0.98
N TYR A 7 -8.31 3.73 0.43
CA TYR A 7 -6.98 3.11 0.34
C TYR A 7 -6.61 2.93 -1.12
N VAL A 8 -5.39 3.32 -1.47
CA VAL A 8 -4.84 3.22 -2.82
C VAL A 8 -3.74 2.19 -2.80
N LEU A 9 -3.93 1.08 -3.51
CA LEU A 9 -2.88 0.13 -3.82
C LEU A 9 -2.17 0.60 -5.09
N THR A 10 -0.88 0.81 -4.99
CA THR A 10 0.02 1.13 -6.10
C THR A 10 0.95 -0.06 -6.31
N ASN A 11 0.93 -0.66 -7.49
CA ASN A 11 1.99 -1.57 -7.94
C ASN A 11 3.07 -0.70 -8.59
N GLU A 12 4.19 -0.50 -7.90
CA GLU A 12 5.28 0.36 -8.36
C GLU A 12 6.03 -0.23 -9.56
N THR A 13 5.95 -1.55 -9.76
CA THR A 13 6.59 -2.23 -10.90
C THR A 13 5.82 -1.99 -12.19
N THR A 14 4.49 -1.98 -12.14
CA THR A 14 3.63 -1.81 -13.32
C THR A 14 3.05 -0.39 -13.45
N GLY A 15 3.16 0.44 -12.41
CA GLY A 15 2.55 1.77 -12.35
C GLY A 15 1.03 1.74 -12.23
N VAL A 16 0.44 0.62 -11.81
CA VAL A 16 -1.01 0.46 -11.70
C VAL A 16 -1.49 0.88 -10.31
N ASP A 17 -2.44 1.81 -10.30
CA ASP A 17 -3.12 2.26 -9.08
C ASP A 17 -4.56 1.73 -9.02
N ARG A 18 -4.97 1.23 -7.85
CA ARG A 18 -6.35 0.83 -7.58
C ARG A 18 -6.83 1.36 -6.24
N ARG A 19 -8.10 1.74 -6.17
CA ARG A 19 -8.72 2.35 -4.99
C ARG A 19 -9.70 1.38 -4.33
N TYR A 20 -9.71 1.40 -3.00
CA TYR A 20 -10.51 0.53 -2.16
C TYR A 20 -11.10 1.33 -1.00
N ASP A 21 -12.29 0.95 -0.54
CA ASP A 21 -12.95 1.59 0.61
C ASP A 21 -12.42 1.06 1.96
N SER A 22 -11.59 0.01 1.96
CA SER A 22 -11.00 -0.57 3.18
C SER A 22 -9.55 -1.03 2.97
N LEU A 23 -8.75 -0.98 4.04
CA LEU A 23 -7.35 -1.44 4.02
C LEU A 23 -7.27 -2.93 3.72
N ASN A 24 -8.14 -3.74 4.33
CA ASN A 24 -8.18 -5.19 4.08
C ASN A 24 -8.50 -5.48 2.61
N GLY A 25 -9.44 -4.77 2.00
CA GLY A 25 -9.73 -4.93 0.57
C GLY A 25 -8.54 -4.56 -0.32
N ALA A 26 -7.76 -3.53 0.06
CA ALA A 26 -6.54 -3.17 -0.65
C ALA A 26 -5.44 -4.24 -0.50
N LEU A 27 -5.30 -4.83 0.69
CA LEU A 27 -4.31 -5.87 0.97
C LEU A 27 -4.67 -7.21 0.32
N ASP A 28 -5.94 -7.62 0.34
CA ASP A 28 -6.40 -8.82 -0.36
C ASP A 28 -6.13 -8.69 -1.86
N ALA A 29 -6.37 -7.51 -2.43
CA ALA A 29 -6.12 -7.25 -3.83
C ALA A 29 -4.65 -7.26 -4.24
N VAL A 30 -3.69 -7.18 -3.31
CA VAL A 30 -2.27 -7.41 -3.61
C VAL A 30 -2.11 -8.81 -4.19
N ASN A 31 -2.73 -9.82 -3.59
CA ASN A 31 -2.59 -11.21 -4.02
C ASN A 31 -3.21 -11.47 -5.40
N ASP A 32 -4.21 -10.68 -5.80
CA ASP A 32 -4.85 -10.81 -7.10
C ASP A 32 -4.15 -10.01 -8.21
N ASN A 33 -3.49 -8.90 -7.88
CA ASN A 33 -3.06 -7.90 -8.86
C ASN A 33 -1.55 -7.60 -8.86
N VAL A 34 -0.81 -8.10 -7.88
CA VAL A 34 0.62 -7.84 -7.75
C VAL A 34 1.37 -9.14 -8.02
N GLY A 35 2.28 -9.11 -9.00
CA GLY A 35 3.09 -10.26 -9.33
C GLY A 35 4.01 -10.66 -8.18
N ASN A 36 4.43 -11.93 -8.14
CA ASN A 36 5.29 -12.49 -7.08
C ASN A 36 6.62 -11.75 -6.83
N SER A 37 7.06 -10.89 -7.75
CA SER A 37 8.29 -10.11 -7.63
C SER A 37 8.07 -8.59 -7.64
N ASP A 38 6.82 -8.15 -7.80
CA ASP A 38 6.46 -6.75 -7.94
C ASP A 38 6.49 -6.05 -6.59
N ILE A 39 6.81 -4.77 -6.61
CA ILE A 39 6.80 -3.91 -5.42
C ILE A 39 5.44 -3.22 -5.36
N TRP A 40 4.87 -3.15 -4.16
CA TRP A 40 3.58 -2.53 -3.94
C TRP A 40 3.56 -1.67 -2.67
N VAL A 41 2.73 -0.64 -2.70
CA VAL A 41 2.49 0.27 -1.59
C VAL A 41 0.98 0.45 -1.45
N VAL A 42 0.48 0.48 -0.22
CA VAL A 42 -0.87 0.92 0.10
C VAL A 42 -0.81 2.24 0.83
N GLN A 43 -1.55 3.21 0.31
CA GLN A 43 -1.64 4.56 0.85
C GLN A 43 -3.08 4.88 1.25
N GLU A 44 -3.26 5.42 2.44
CA GLU A 44 -4.51 6.00 2.91
C GLU A 44 -4.65 7.40 2.31
N SER A 45 -5.83 7.67 1.76
CA SER A 45 -6.22 8.96 1.20
C SER A 45 -7.57 9.37 1.74
N THR A 46 -7.84 10.67 1.77
CA THR A 46 -9.16 11.18 2.14
C THR A 46 -9.95 11.51 0.87
N ARG A 47 -11.17 11.00 0.77
CA ARG A 47 -12.09 11.32 -0.33
C ARG A 47 -12.33 12.83 -0.37
N GLY A 48 -11.98 13.46 -1.49
CA GLY A 48 -12.03 14.91 -1.67
C GLY A 48 -10.73 15.66 -1.32
N ARG A 49 -9.70 14.97 -0.82
CA ARG A 49 -8.33 15.46 -0.66
C ARG A 49 -7.31 14.42 -1.17
N PRO A 50 -7.30 14.13 -2.47
CA PRO A 50 -6.40 13.13 -3.06
C PRO A 50 -4.92 13.51 -2.93
N GLU A 51 -4.62 14.78 -2.66
CA GLU A 51 -3.26 15.28 -2.40
C GLU A 51 -2.68 14.83 -1.04
N VAL A 52 -3.54 14.40 -0.11
CA VAL A 52 -3.11 13.90 1.20
C VAL A 52 -3.06 12.38 1.13
N LEU A 53 -1.85 11.86 0.94
CA LEU A 53 -1.57 10.43 0.91
C LEU A 53 -0.69 10.05 2.10
N ARG A 54 -1.10 9.04 2.85
CA ARG A 54 -0.37 8.51 4.00
C ARG A 54 -0.03 7.05 3.74
N TRP A 55 1.24 6.70 3.81
CA TRP A 55 1.68 5.32 3.63
C TRP A 55 1.24 4.48 4.83
N VAL A 56 0.60 3.34 4.56
CA VAL A 56 0.06 2.45 5.62
C VAL A 56 0.58 1.03 5.51
N ALA A 57 0.93 0.56 4.32
CA ALA A 57 1.57 -0.73 4.11
C ALA A 57 2.43 -0.70 2.85
N GLU A 58 3.45 -1.55 2.80
CA GLU A 58 4.28 -1.77 1.61
C GLU A 58 4.81 -3.19 1.63
N GLY A 59 5.21 -3.68 0.46
CA GLY A 59 5.79 -5.01 0.36
C GLY A 59 6.28 -5.34 -1.03
N ARG A 60 6.76 -6.57 -1.16
CA ARG A 60 7.17 -7.15 -2.44
C ARG A 60 6.57 -8.54 -2.59
N GLY A 61 6.05 -8.84 -3.78
CA GLY A 61 5.32 -10.06 -4.03
C GLY A 61 3.98 -10.09 -3.30
N HIS A 62 3.48 -11.29 -3.05
CA HIS A 62 2.20 -11.47 -2.38
C HIS A 62 2.20 -10.88 -0.97
N ALA A 63 1.09 -10.26 -0.59
CA ALA A 63 0.85 -9.89 0.80
C ALA A 63 0.64 -11.18 1.59
N ARG A 64 1.70 -11.70 2.21
CA ARG A 64 1.57 -12.81 3.15
C ARG A 64 0.55 -12.40 4.19
N THR A 65 -0.48 -13.21 4.34
CA THR A 65 -1.56 -13.04 5.31
C THR A 65 -0.97 -12.61 6.65
N TYR A 66 -1.62 -11.67 7.33
CA TYR A 66 -1.24 -10.97 8.58
C TYR A 66 -0.54 -11.81 9.70
N HIS A 67 -0.53 -13.13 9.59
CA HIS A 67 0.10 -14.07 10.49
C HIS A 67 1.64 -14.14 10.36
N ASP A 68 2.22 -13.62 9.26
CA ASP A 68 3.66 -13.68 8.96
C ASP A 68 4.31 -12.31 8.75
N MET A 69 3.56 -11.21 8.92
CA MET A 69 4.15 -9.88 8.87
C MET A 69 4.89 -9.62 10.18
N PRO A 70 6.23 -9.48 10.20
CA PRO A 70 6.87 -8.83 11.32
C PRO A 70 6.24 -7.44 11.41
N THR A 71 5.61 -7.14 12.56
CA THR A 71 5.19 -5.79 12.91
C THR A 71 6.32 -4.85 12.54
N LEU A 72 6.13 -4.06 11.47
CA LEU A 72 7.11 -3.09 11.02
C LEU A 72 7.30 -2.11 12.17
N ASP A 73 8.38 -2.31 12.91
CA ASP A 73 8.84 -1.36 13.91
C ASP A 73 9.10 -0.04 13.19
N ARG A 74 8.48 0.98 13.74
CA ARG A 74 8.42 2.36 13.29
C ARG A 74 9.79 3.01 13.40
N ARG A 75 10.82 2.51 12.71
CA ARG A 75 12.18 3.08 12.68
C ARG A 75 13.07 2.37 11.64
N GLY A 76 12.82 2.65 10.35
CA GLY A 76 13.60 2.07 9.25
C GLY A 76 13.75 3.04 8.09
N ALA A 77 14.60 4.05 8.30
CA ALA A 77 15.19 4.96 7.33
C ALA A 77 14.89 4.72 5.83
N ARG A 78 14.31 5.76 5.21
CA ARG A 78 14.74 6.23 3.88
C ARG A 78 16.28 6.17 3.82
N GLN A 79 16.84 5.17 3.18
CA GLN A 79 18.16 5.31 2.56
C GLN A 79 17.94 5.52 1.07
N SER A 80 18.05 6.78 0.70
CA SER A 80 18.22 7.26 -0.66
C SER A 80 19.22 6.36 -1.39
N LEU A 81 18.75 5.69 -2.44
CA LEU A 81 19.59 5.10 -3.45
C LEU A 81 20.34 6.24 -4.14
N ARG A 82 21.58 6.51 -3.70
CA ARG A 82 22.52 7.35 -4.43
C ARG A 82 23.10 6.50 -5.56
N ILE A 83 22.77 6.90 -6.79
CA ILE A 83 23.49 6.56 -8.02
C ILE A 83 24.88 7.21 -7.96
#